data_AF-Q9R880-F1
#
_entry.id   AF-Q9R880-F1
#
_cell.length_a   1.000
_cell.length_b   1.000
_cell.length_c   1.000
_cell.angle_alpha   90.00
_cell.angle_beta   90.00
_cell.angle_gamma   90.00
#
_symmetry.space_group_name_H-M   'P 1'
#
loop_
_entity.id
_entity.type
_entity.pdbx_description
1 polymer ?
#
loop_
_entity_poly.entity_id
_entity_poly.type
_entity_poly.pdbx_seq_one_letter_code
_entity_poly.pdbx_strand_id
1 'polypeptide(L)'
;DRDSLSLKTIRVESYRGFVFGCFDETAPSLEDFLGDWGWYLDTWMVGAGEGAELVGPPMKSILKCNWKVPTENFVGDGYHVGWTHASALHVLGGELGGLAGNQAEMPFDELGIQVTTRHGHGFGVIDNAAIAIHAKRDEYAKYMEETIPKVAENL
;
A
#
# COMPACT_ATOMS: atom_id res chain seq x y z
N ASP A 1 -9.48 -13.33 44.80
CA ASP A 1 -8.49 -12.52 44.08
C ASP A 1 -8.93 -12.44 42.62
N ARG A 2 -9.46 -11.30 42.18
CA ARG A 2 -10.01 -11.12 40.82
C ARG A 2 -8.94 -10.59 39.85
N ASP A 3 -7.90 -9.96 40.38
CA ASP A 3 -6.89 -9.27 39.58
C ASP A 3 -5.98 -10.27 38.86
N SER A 4 -5.74 -11.43 39.47
CA SER A 4 -5.01 -12.56 38.88
C SER A 4 -5.79 -13.34 37.80
N LEU A 5 -7.07 -13.02 37.56
CA LEU A 5 -7.95 -13.68 36.58
C LEU A 5 -8.33 -12.76 35.40
N SER A 6 -7.65 -11.63 35.27
CA SER A 6 -7.84 -10.71 34.15
C SER A 6 -7.49 -11.36 32.80
N LEU A 7 -8.14 -10.89 31.73
CA LEU A 7 -7.78 -11.29 30.37
C LEU A 7 -6.34 -10.86 30.08
N LYS A 8 -5.64 -11.65 29.26
CA LYS A 8 -4.30 -11.29 28.81
C LYS A 8 -4.37 -10.00 28.00
N THR A 9 -3.57 -9.03 28.39
CA THR A 9 -3.42 -7.74 27.72
C THR A 9 -2.40 -7.85 26.59
N ILE A 10 -2.54 -6.97 25.60
CA ILE A 10 -1.57 -6.78 24.51
C ILE A 10 -1.18 -5.31 24.49
N ARG A 11 0.03 -4.97 24.07
CA ARG A 11 0.41 -3.57 23.85
C ARG A 11 -0.30 -3.09 22.59
N VAL A 12 -1.03 -1.97 22.70
CA VAL A 12 -1.80 -1.39 21.58
C VAL A 12 -1.33 0.02 21.34
N GLU A 13 -0.99 0.31 20.09
CA GLU A 13 -0.55 1.61 19.63
C GLU A 13 -1.27 1.95 18.32
N SER A 14 -1.35 3.24 17.98
CA SER A 14 -1.99 3.70 16.75
C SER A 14 -1.10 4.63 15.96
N TYR A 15 -1.07 4.46 14.63
CA TYR A 15 -0.41 5.36 13.70
C TYR A 15 -1.45 5.91 12.73
N ARG A 16 -1.68 7.24 12.75
CA ARG A 16 -2.67 7.93 11.90
C ARG A 16 -4.08 7.29 11.89
N GLY A 17 -4.54 6.80 13.04
CA GLY A 17 -5.85 6.14 13.18
C GLY A 17 -5.84 4.63 12.91
N PHE A 18 -4.76 4.06 12.36
CA PHE A 18 -4.58 2.62 12.19
C PHE A 18 -4.03 1.99 13.46
N VAL A 19 -4.74 1.00 14.00
CA VAL A 19 -4.43 0.38 15.31
C VAL A 19 -3.64 -0.91 15.14
N PHE A 20 -2.51 -1.01 15.84
CA PHE A 20 -1.61 -2.17 15.84
C PHE A 20 -1.50 -2.78 17.24
N GLY A 21 -1.27 -4.09 17.29
CA GLY A 21 -1.06 -4.84 18.53
C GLY A 21 0.29 -5.53 18.55
N CYS A 22 0.97 -5.52 19.69
CA CYS A 22 2.23 -6.22 19.92
C CYS A 22 2.15 -7.06 21.20
N PHE A 23 2.54 -8.33 21.12
CA PHE A 23 2.63 -9.21 22.29
C PHE A 23 3.96 -9.07 23.04
N ASP A 24 5.00 -8.54 22.39
CA ASP A 24 6.32 -8.35 23.00
C ASP A 24 6.41 -6.96 23.64
N GLU A 25 6.40 -6.92 24.97
CA GLU A 25 6.50 -5.68 25.73
C GLU A 25 7.85 -4.97 25.54
N THR A 26 8.89 -5.69 25.12
CA THR A 26 10.24 -5.17 24.90
C THR A 26 10.49 -4.70 23.46
N ALA A 27 9.53 -4.90 22.57
CA ALA A 27 9.62 -4.43 21.19
C ALA A 27 9.74 -2.89 21.13
N PRO A 28 10.37 -2.32 20.08
CA PRO A 28 10.38 -0.87 19.88
C PRO A 28 8.97 -0.29 19.76
N SER A 29 8.81 1.02 19.90
CA SER A 29 7.52 1.69 19.65
C SER A 29 7.04 1.44 18.21
N LEU A 30 5.75 1.59 17.95
CA LEU A 30 5.19 1.49 16.60
C LEU A 30 5.85 2.50 15.65
N GLU A 31 6.10 3.73 16.11
CA GLU A 31 6.77 4.77 15.34
C GLU A 31 8.21 4.35 14.97
N ASP A 32 8.98 3.83 15.93
CA ASP A 32 10.34 3.33 15.68
C ASP A 32 10.36 2.10 14.75
N PHE A 33 9.36 1.22 14.85
CA PHE A 33 9.23 0.04 13.99
C PHE A 33 8.88 0.41 12.55
N LEU A 34 8.05 1.44 12.35
CA LEU A 34 7.79 2.00 11.02
C LEU A 34 9.06 2.70 10.50
N GLY A 35 9.71 3.51 11.34
CA GLY A 35 10.91 4.25 10.96
C GLY A 35 10.65 5.09 9.70
N ASP A 36 11.57 5.02 8.74
CA ASP A 36 11.46 5.72 7.45
C ASP A 36 10.19 5.35 6.66
N TRP A 37 9.59 4.19 6.95
CA TRP A 37 8.34 3.79 6.33
C TRP A 37 7.17 4.71 6.69
N GLY A 38 7.20 5.32 7.88
CA GLY A 38 6.17 6.26 8.31
C GLY A 38 6.00 7.42 7.34
N TRP A 39 7.11 7.96 6.80
CA TRP A 39 7.07 9.03 5.80
C TRP A 39 6.28 8.64 4.55
N TYR A 40 6.48 7.42 4.03
CA TYR A 40 5.74 6.90 2.88
C TYR A 40 4.26 6.68 3.22
N LEU A 41 3.94 6.22 4.42
CA LEU A 41 2.56 6.03 4.86
C LEU A 41 1.82 7.37 4.99
N ASP A 42 2.49 8.41 5.50
CA ASP A 42 1.88 9.73 5.68
C ASP A 42 1.42 10.36 4.34
N THR A 43 2.02 9.96 3.19
CA THR A 43 1.61 10.42 1.86
C THR A 43 0.12 10.20 1.55
N TRP A 44 -0.50 9.19 2.16
CA TRP A 44 -1.93 8.89 2.00
C TRP A 44 -2.68 8.78 3.33
N MET A 45 -2.01 8.43 4.43
CA MET A 45 -2.64 8.36 5.76
C MET A 45 -2.89 9.75 6.37
N VAL A 46 -2.09 10.75 5.99
CA VAL A 46 -2.37 12.18 6.24
C VAL A 46 -2.91 12.80 4.96
N GLY A 47 -2.25 12.52 3.83
CA GLY A 47 -2.66 12.98 2.52
C GLY A 47 -2.78 14.51 2.47
N ALA A 48 -3.84 15.01 1.82
CA ALA A 48 -4.15 16.43 1.76
C ALA A 48 -4.73 17.00 3.08
N GLY A 49 -4.66 16.25 4.19
CA GLY A 49 -5.11 16.66 5.53
C GLY A 49 -6.38 15.97 6.03
N GLU A 50 -7.10 15.27 5.15
CA GLU A 50 -8.32 14.52 5.50
C GLU A 50 -8.01 13.12 6.06
N GLY A 51 -6.79 12.62 5.84
CA GLY A 51 -6.37 11.28 6.22
C GLY A 51 -7.10 10.15 5.49
N ALA A 52 -7.08 8.96 6.08
CA ALA A 52 -7.72 7.77 5.53
C ALA A 52 -8.39 6.93 6.64
N GLU A 53 -9.48 6.24 6.29
CA GLU A 53 -10.19 5.32 7.18
C GLU A 53 -10.52 3.98 6.49
N LEU A 54 -10.74 2.94 7.29
CA LEU A 54 -11.16 1.63 6.81
C LEU A 54 -12.69 1.54 6.68
N VAL A 55 -13.18 1.22 5.48
CA VAL A 55 -14.61 0.97 5.24
C VAL A 55 -14.92 -0.51 5.45
N GLY A 56 -15.78 -0.81 6.43
CA GLY A 56 -16.17 -2.20 6.79
C GLY A 56 -17.56 -2.62 6.30
N PRO A 57 -17.92 -3.92 6.42
CA PRO A 57 -17.10 -5.03 6.92
C PRO A 57 -16.13 -5.61 5.87
N PRO A 58 -15.01 -6.24 6.28
CA PRO A 58 -14.06 -6.82 5.33
C PRO A 58 -14.57 -8.12 4.72
N MET A 59 -14.14 -8.40 3.48
CA MET A 59 -14.27 -9.71 2.86
C MET A 59 -13.36 -10.73 3.56
N LYS A 60 -13.86 -11.95 3.78
CA LYS A 60 -13.11 -13.05 4.43
C LYS A 60 -13.12 -14.29 3.56
N SER A 61 -11.95 -14.81 3.20
CA SER A 61 -11.77 -16.01 2.39
C SER A 61 -10.53 -16.80 2.83
N ILE A 62 -10.52 -18.12 2.61
CA ILE A 62 -9.36 -18.99 2.87
C ILE A 62 -8.61 -19.23 1.56
N LEU A 63 -7.36 -18.81 1.50
CA LEU A 63 -6.44 -19.11 0.40
C LEU A 63 -5.43 -20.17 0.85
N LYS A 64 -5.26 -21.24 0.07
CA LYS A 64 -4.33 -22.34 0.40
C LYS A 64 -2.90 -21.98 -0.02
N CYS A 65 -2.31 -20.97 0.62
CA CYS A 65 -0.92 -20.58 0.41
C CYS A 65 -0.24 -20.25 1.74
N ASN A 66 1.09 -20.14 1.73
CA ASN A 66 1.81 -19.53 2.84
C ASN A 66 1.55 -18.02 2.84
N TRP A 67 1.41 -17.40 4.01
CA TRP A 67 1.16 -15.96 4.14
C TRP A 67 2.26 -15.09 3.50
N LYS A 68 3.50 -15.61 3.39
CA LYS A 68 4.61 -14.89 2.77
C LYS A 68 4.42 -14.63 1.28
N VAL A 69 3.66 -15.48 0.56
CA VAL A 69 3.45 -15.35 -0.89
C VAL A 69 2.67 -14.07 -1.25
N PRO A 70 1.50 -13.78 -0.67
CA PRO A 70 0.86 -12.47 -0.91
C PRO A 70 1.68 -11.31 -0.31
N THR A 71 2.42 -11.51 0.77
CA THR A 71 3.30 -10.45 1.30
C THR A 71 4.39 -10.06 0.31
N GLU A 72 5.15 -11.00 -0.25
CA GLU A 72 6.20 -10.71 -1.23
C GLU A 72 5.63 -10.17 -2.56
N ASN A 73 4.42 -10.62 -2.93
CA ASN A 73 3.74 -10.11 -4.11
C ASN A 73 3.41 -8.62 -3.97
N PHE A 74 2.80 -8.21 -2.85
CA PHE A 74 2.38 -6.82 -2.64
C PHE A 74 3.51 -5.88 -2.25
N VAL A 75 4.58 -6.38 -1.60
CA VAL A 75 5.72 -5.53 -1.21
C VAL A 75 6.53 -5.06 -2.42
N GLY A 76 6.54 -5.80 -3.53
CA GLY A 76 7.33 -5.36 -4.69
C GLY A 76 7.32 -6.22 -5.94
N ASP A 77 6.37 -7.13 -6.14
CA ASP A 77 6.31 -7.91 -7.39
C ASP A 77 5.63 -7.10 -8.51
N GLY A 78 6.27 -6.03 -8.99
CA GLY A 78 5.76 -5.31 -10.18
C GLY A 78 5.82 -6.17 -11.45
N TYR A 79 6.71 -7.16 -11.48
CA TYR A 79 6.97 -8.00 -12.64
C TYR A 79 5.79 -8.92 -13.00
N HIS A 80 5.07 -9.44 -12.02
CA HIS A 80 3.90 -10.30 -12.30
C HIS A 80 2.75 -9.55 -12.98
N VAL A 81 2.74 -8.21 -12.93
CA VAL A 81 1.57 -7.41 -13.34
C VAL A 81 1.24 -7.64 -14.81
N GLY A 82 2.21 -7.44 -15.71
CA GLY A 82 1.98 -7.59 -17.14
C GLY A 82 1.71 -9.04 -17.57
N TRP A 83 2.23 -10.03 -16.84
CA TRP A 83 2.04 -11.45 -17.16
C TRP A 83 0.76 -12.05 -16.58
N THR A 84 0.59 -11.95 -15.26
CA THR A 84 -0.54 -12.55 -14.54
C THR A 84 -1.84 -11.82 -14.82
N HIS A 85 -1.80 -10.49 -14.92
CA HIS A 85 -3.00 -9.68 -15.21
C HIS A 85 -3.17 -9.37 -16.70
N ALA A 86 -2.45 -10.04 -17.61
CA ALA A 86 -2.48 -9.76 -19.05
C ALA A 86 -3.90 -9.67 -19.64
N SER A 87 -4.80 -10.57 -19.24
CA SER A 87 -6.19 -10.55 -19.70
C SER A 87 -6.97 -9.34 -19.18
N ALA A 88 -6.78 -8.97 -17.91
CA ALA A 88 -7.43 -7.80 -17.31
C ALA A 88 -6.88 -6.50 -17.92
N LEU A 89 -5.57 -6.41 -18.12
CA LEU A 89 -4.91 -5.27 -18.78
C LEU A 89 -5.40 -5.10 -20.22
N HIS A 90 -5.58 -6.20 -20.96
CA HIS A 90 -6.16 -6.18 -22.30
C HIS A 90 -7.60 -5.61 -22.31
N VAL A 91 -8.42 -6.00 -21.33
CA VAL A 91 -9.80 -5.49 -21.20
C VAL A 91 -9.83 -4.02 -20.74
N LEU A 92 -8.95 -3.62 -19.83
CA LEU A 92 -8.81 -2.24 -19.36
C LEU A 92 -8.36 -1.29 -20.49
N GLY A 93 -7.47 -1.76 -21.36
CA GLY A 93 -6.90 -0.98 -22.46
C GLY A 93 -6.14 0.27 -21.99
N GLY A 94 -5.93 1.22 -22.90
CA GLY A 94 -5.14 2.44 -22.62
C GLY A 94 -3.67 2.14 -22.33
N GLU A 95 -3.04 2.98 -21.52
CA GLU A 95 -1.60 2.90 -21.18
C GLU A 95 -1.25 1.56 -20.51
N LEU A 96 -2.07 1.09 -19.56
CA LEU A 96 -1.86 -0.20 -18.90
C LEU A 96 -2.06 -1.41 -19.82
N GLY A 97 -2.86 -1.26 -20.89
CA GLY A 97 -3.02 -2.31 -21.89
C GLY A 97 -1.72 -2.69 -22.59
N GLY A 98 -0.78 -1.74 -22.72
CA GLY A 98 0.55 -1.97 -23.30
C GLY A 98 1.45 -2.87 -22.45
N LEU A 99 1.17 -2.99 -21.14
CA LEU A 99 1.91 -3.88 -20.25
C LEU A 99 1.53 -5.36 -20.42
N ALA A 100 0.41 -5.66 -21.08
CA ALA A 100 -0.09 -7.02 -21.25
C ALA A 100 0.97 -7.90 -21.94
N GLY A 101 1.31 -9.02 -21.31
CA GLY A 101 2.35 -9.94 -21.78
C GLY A 101 3.78 -9.45 -21.57
N ASN A 102 3.99 -8.45 -20.70
CA ASN A 102 5.29 -7.78 -20.52
C ASN A 102 5.86 -7.24 -21.85
N GLN A 103 4.97 -6.76 -22.72
CA GLN A 103 5.31 -6.30 -24.07
C GLN A 103 5.61 -4.81 -24.16
N ALA A 104 5.45 -4.06 -23.06
CA ALA A 104 5.75 -2.64 -23.07
C ALA A 104 7.24 -2.44 -23.38
N GLU A 105 7.52 -1.82 -24.52
CA GLU A 105 8.85 -1.30 -24.88
C GLU A 105 9.11 0.02 -24.12
N MET A 106 8.88 0.01 -22.81
CA MET A 106 9.21 1.12 -21.90
C MET A 106 10.53 0.82 -21.19
N PRO A 107 11.44 1.80 -21.12
CA PRO A 107 12.60 1.70 -20.23
C PRO A 107 12.13 1.39 -18.80
N PHE A 108 12.76 0.42 -18.12
CA PHE A 108 12.35 -0.02 -16.79
C PHE A 108 12.40 1.11 -15.74
N ASP A 109 13.26 2.11 -15.96
CA ASP A 109 13.41 3.33 -15.15
C ASP A 109 12.26 4.34 -15.33
N GLU A 110 11.44 4.18 -16.36
CA GLU A 110 10.25 4.99 -16.61
C GLU A 110 8.94 4.29 -16.20
N LEU A 111 9.01 3.06 -15.70
CA LEU A 111 7.84 2.27 -15.33
C LEU A 111 7.35 2.57 -13.89
N GLY A 112 8.26 3.05 -13.04
CA GLY A 112 7.98 3.40 -11.65
C GLY A 112 9.13 3.01 -10.72
N ILE A 113 8.82 2.84 -9.43
CA ILE A 113 9.83 2.65 -8.39
C ILE A 113 9.50 1.50 -7.44
N GLN A 114 10.53 0.94 -6.82
CA GLN A 114 10.42 -0.05 -5.76
C GLN A 114 11.17 0.48 -4.54
N VAL A 115 10.51 0.49 -3.39
CA VAL A 115 11.07 1.02 -2.15
C VAL A 115 11.04 -0.07 -1.09
N THR A 116 12.14 -0.21 -0.35
CA THR A 116 12.23 -1.07 0.83
C THR A 116 12.94 -0.33 1.96
N THR A 117 12.54 -0.61 3.21
CA THR A 117 13.13 0.00 4.41
C THR A 117 13.63 -1.06 5.38
N ARG A 118 14.44 -0.63 6.36
CA ARG A 118 15.20 -1.50 7.27
C ARG A 118 14.36 -2.53 8.03
N HIS A 119 13.09 -2.25 8.30
CA HIS A 119 12.20 -3.12 9.09
C HIS A 119 11.35 -4.07 8.26
N GLY A 120 11.66 -4.24 6.97
CA GLY A 120 10.96 -5.17 6.08
C GLY A 120 9.68 -4.59 5.47
N HIS A 121 9.49 -3.27 5.56
CA HIS A 121 8.42 -2.57 4.86
C HIS A 121 8.85 -2.22 3.44
N GLY A 122 7.88 -2.15 2.53
CA GLY A 122 8.14 -1.81 1.15
C GLY A 122 6.88 -1.79 0.30
N PHE A 123 7.02 -1.21 -0.89
CA PHE A 123 5.98 -1.16 -1.92
C PHE A 123 6.62 -0.92 -3.29
N GLY A 124 5.88 -1.34 -4.31
CA GLY A 124 6.11 -0.93 -5.69
C GLY A 124 5.09 0.11 -6.13
N VAL A 125 5.55 1.09 -6.90
CA VAL A 125 4.72 2.05 -7.63
C VAL A 125 4.91 1.79 -9.11
N ILE A 126 3.80 1.70 -9.85
CA ILE A 126 3.79 1.77 -11.30
C ILE A 126 3.27 3.16 -11.67
N ASP A 127 4.06 3.90 -12.43
CA ASP A 127 3.73 5.28 -12.80
C ASP A 127 2.44 5.30 -13.63
N ASN A 128 1.60 6.30 -13.35
CA ASN A 128 0.27 6.50 -13.94
C ASN A 128 -0.74 5.34 -13.76
N ALA A 129 -0.39 4.25 -13.07
CA ALA A 129 -1.29 3.12 -12.88
C ALA A 129 -2.60 3.53 -12.20
N ALA A 130 -2.53 4.39 -11.19
CA ALA A 130 -3.71 4.90 -10.48
C ALA A 130 -4.65 5.64 -11.44
N ILE A 131 -4.14 6.54 -12.29
CA ILE A 131 -4.97 7.26 -13.27
C ILE A 131 -5.60 6.26 -14.26
N ALA A 132 -4.80 5.31 -14.75
CA ALA A 132 -5.22 4.39 -15.80
C ALA A 132 -6.32 3.38 -15.37
N ILE A 133 -6.36 2.98 -14.10
CA ILE A 133 -7.40 2.05 -13.58
C ILE A 133 -8.74 2.74 -13.26
N HIS A 134 -8.77 4.06 -13.12
CA HIS A 134 -10.01 4.79 -12.84
C HIS A 134 -10.84 4.98 -14.12
N ALA A 135 -12.15 4.77 -14.01
CA ALA A 135 -13.08 4.99 -15.14
C ALA A 135 -13.14 6.46 -15.58
N LYS A 136 -12.92 7.39 -14.65
CA LYS A 136 -12.90 8.83 -14.88
C LYS A 136 -11.47 9.39 -14.80
N ARG A 137 -10.65 9.03 -15.78
CA ARG A 137 -9.20 9.29 -15.78
C ARG A 137 -8.87 10.77 -15.59
N ASP A 138 -9.50 11.65 -16.38
CA ASP A 138 -9.23 13.09 -16.33
C ASP A 138 -9.64 13.73 -15.00
N GLU A 139 -10.76 13.29 -14.41
CA GLU A 139 -11.20 13.78 -13.10
C GLU A 139 -10.21 13.34 -12.00
N TYR A 140 -9.71 12.09 -12.06
CA TYR A 140 -8.72 11.60 -11.10
C TYR A 140 -7.35 12.26 -11.28
N ALA A 141 -6.90 12.45 -12.52
CA ALA A 141 -5.66 13.18 -12.81
C ALA A 141 -5.72 14.60 -12.27
N LYS A 142 -6.82 15.31 -12.50
CA LYS A 142 -7.06 16.65 -11.94
C LYS A 142 -7.06 16.64 -10.41
N TYR A 143 -7.70 15.66 -9.78
CA TYR A 143 -7.67 15.50 -8.33
C TYR A 143 -6.23 15.33 -7.80
N MET A 144 -5.42 14.50 -8.46
CA MET A 144 -4.01 14.34 -8.09
C MET A 144 -3.24 15.65 -8.24
N GLU A 145 -3.40 16.37 -9.35
CA GLU A 145 -2.76 17.68 -9.57
C GLU A 145 -3.13 18.71 -8.49
N GLU A 146 -4.40 18.74 -8.09
CA GLU A 146 -4.89 19.66 -7.06
C GLU A 146 -4.44 19.27 -5.64
N THR A 147 -4.20 17.98 -5.37
CA THR A 147 -3.91 17.50 -4.01
C THR A 147 -2.44 17.26 -3.72
N ILE A 148 -1.62 16.87 -4.71
CA ILE A 148 -0.19 16.61 -4.54
C ILE A 148 0.55 17.76 -3.83
N PRO A 149 0.35 19.05 -4.18
CA PRO A 149 1.03 20.15 -3.49
C PRO A 149 0.71 20.19 -2.00
N LYS A 150 -0.56 19.98 -1.63
CA LYS A 150 -1.00 19.96 -0.24
C LYS A 150 -0.51 18.73 0.51
N VAL A 151 -0.43 17.57 -0.16
CA VAL A 151 0.22 16.37 0.41
C VAL A 151 1.67 16.69 0.73
N ALA A 152 2.41 17.30 -0.20
CA ALA A 152 3.82 17.64 0.00
C ALA A 152 4.04 18.66 1.14
N GLU A 153 3.11 19.59 1.35
CA GLU A 153 3.14 20.53 2.50
C GLU A 153 2.89 19.85 3.85
N ASN A 154 2.20 18.69 3.86
CA ASN A 154 1.86 17.95 5.08
C ASN A 154 2.91 16.89 5.48
N LEU A 155 3.91 16.64 4.64
CA LEU A 155 5.02 15.69 4.87
C LEU A 155 6.24 16.38 5.49
#